data_AF-A0ABC9EFG9-F1
#
_entry.id   AF-A0ABC9EFG9-F1
#
_cell.length_a   1.000
_cell.length_b   1.000
_cell.length_c   1.000
_cell.angle_alpha   90.00
_cell.angle_beta   90.00
_cell.angle_gamma   90.00
#
_symmetry.space_group_name_H-M   'P 1'
#
loop_
_entity.id
_entity.type
_entity.pdbx_description
1 polymer ?
#
loop_
_entity_poly.entity_id
_entity_poly.type
_entity_poly.pdbx_seq_one_letter_code
_entity_poly.pdbx_strand_id
1 'polypeptide(L)'
;MRLLACCYNDPEMQIDPDAVYPIRADCRDDAPKTRFKPRPGLTLSPKRWKLLHNEEGVLDIAGMIKRVQRGGVHPTIKGEVWEFLLGCYDPKSTTEQRNQLRQQRRLEYEKLKTKCREMDTTVGSGRVITMPVITEDGQPIEDPNSVGSEQQTSGAPLSKEVIQWKLTLHQIGLDVNRTDRVLVYYESQANLARLWDILSVYSWVDKDIGYCQGMSDLCSPISIILEHEADAFWCFERLMRRVRGNFISTSTSIGVRAQLTTLSTIMKSVDPKLHEHLENLDGGEYLFAFRMLMVLFRREFSFVDTMYLWELQNVAAHVVYGVQSKSLFNVGE
;
A
#
# COMPACT_ATOMS: atom_id res chain seq x y z
N MET A 1 7.63 -41.99 -8.27
CA MET A 1 7.47 -41.28 -9.56
C MET A 1 6.01 -41.05 -9.97
N ARG A 2 5.02 -41.06 -9.05
CA ARG A 2 3.58 -40.81 -9.34
C ARG A 2 3.00 -39.54 -8.69
N LEU A 3 3.78 -38.79 -7.89
CA LEU A 3 3.34 -37.55 -7.22
C LEU A 3 3.58 -36.26 -8.03
N LEU A 4 4.32 -36.33 -9.14
CA LEU A 4 4.65 -35.16 -9.97
C LEU A 4 3.61 -34.91 -11.09
N ALA A 5 2.85 -35.94 -11.51
CA ALA A 5 1.91 -35.81 -12.62
C ALA A 5 0.62 -35.04 -12.26
N CYS A 6 0.20 -35.05 -10.99
CA CYS A 6 -0.99 -34.33 -10.54
C CYS A 6 -0.79 -32.81 -10.37
N CYS A 7 0.45 -32.31 -10.46
CA CYS A 7 0.71 -30.88 -10.30
C CYS A 7 0.71 -30.11 -11.62
N TYR A 8 0.86 -30.76 -12.78
CA TYR A 8 1.01 -30.05 -14.06
C TYR A 8 -0.32 -29.54 -14.65
N ASN A 9 -1.44 -30.17 -14.29
CA ASN A 9 -2.79 -29.80 -14.75
C ASN A 9 -3.68 -29.36 -13.59
N ASP A 10 -3.19 -28.45 -12.74
CA ASP A 10 -4.04 -27.76 -11.77
C ASP A 10 -4.73 -26.58 -12.48
N PRO A 11 -6.05 -26.63 -12.76
CA PRO A 11 -6.74 -25.55 -13.47
C PRO A 11 -6.69 -24.23 -12.71
N GLU A 12 -6.60 -24.28 -11.36
CA GLU A 12 -6.44 -23.08 -10.53
C GLU A 12 -5.13 -22.35 -10.84
N MET A 13 -4.12 -23.04 -11.38
CA MET A 13 -2.81 -22.47 -11.70
C MET A 13 -2.70 -21.92 -13.13
N GLN A 14 -3.73 -22.09 -13.97
CA GLN A 14 -3.78 -21.59 -15.36
C GLN A 14 -4.45 -20.21 -15.47
N ILE A 15 -4.45 -19.42 -14.41
CA ILE A 15 -4.98 -18.05 -14.44
C ILE A 15 -3.93 -17.10 -15.02
N ASP A 16 -4.33 -16.27 -15.97
CA ASP A 16 -3.53 -15.14 -16.39
C ASP A 16 -3.68 -14.02 -15.35
N PRO A 17 -2.59 -13.57 -14.68
CA PRO A 17 -2.70 -12.50 -13.69
C PRO A 17 -3.28 -11.20 -14.26
N ASP A 18 -3.07 -10.92 -15.55
CA ASP A 18 -3.62 -9.74 -16.22
C ASP A 18 -5.12 -9.88 -16.48
N ALA A 19 -5.71 -11.09 -16.36
CA ALA A 19 -7.16 -11.27 -16.33
C ALA A 19 -7.76 -10.97 -14.95
N VAL A 20 -6.97 -11.11 -13.88
CA VAL A 20 -7.40 -10.76 -12.50
C VAL A 20 -7.27 -9.26 -12.25
N TYR A 21 -6.23 -8.64 -12.81
CA TYR A 21 -5.98 -7.20 -12.72
C TYR A 21 -5.99 -6.58 -14.12
N PRO A 22 -7.18 -6.46 -14.73
CA PRO A 22 -7.29 -6.05 -16.13
C PRO A 22 -6.74 -4.65 -16.39
N ILE A 23 -5.97 -4.55 -17.47
CA ILE A 23 -5.47 -3.30 -18.03
C ILE A 23 -6.47 -2.79 -19.08
N ARG A 24 -6.75 -1.48 -19.02
CA ARG A 24 -7.65 -0.78 -19.96
C ARG A 24 -7.16 -0.98 -21.39
N ALA A 25 -8.09 -1.18 -22.32
CA ALA A 25 -7.78 -1.60 -23.68
C ALA A 25 -6.86 -0.61 -24.41
N ASP A 26 -7.05 0.70 -24.18
CA ASP A 26 -6.28 1.81 -24.73
C ASP A 26 -4.85 1.93 -24.17
N CYS A 27 -4.55 1.23 -23.06
CA CYS A 27 -3.25 1.30 -22.37
C CYS A 27 -2.40 0.04 -22.54
N ARG A 28 -2.90 -1.01 -23.21
CA ARG A 28 -2.25 -2.35 -23.20
C ARG A 28 -0.87 -2.38 -23.85
N ASP A 29 -0.68 -1.60 -24.91
CA ASP A 29 0.59 -1.59 -25.66
C ASP A 29 1.69 -0.83 -24.91
N ASP A 30 1.32 0.19 -24.14
CA ASP A 30 2.24 1.03 -23.36
C ASP A 30 2.47 0.50 -21.94
N ALA A 31 1.60 -0.37 -21.43
CA ALA A 31 1.71 -0.90 -20.09
C ALA A 31 2.91 -1.85 -19.93
N PRO A 32 3.63 -1.81 -18.79
CA PRO A 32 4.69 -2.77 -18.52
C PRO A 32 4.17 -4.21 -18.57
N LYS A 33 4.84 -5.06 -19.36
CA LYS A 33 4.45 -6.47 -19.51
C LYS A 33 4.69 -7.25 -18.22
N THR A 34 3.65 -7.94 -17.75
CA THR A 34 3.73 -8.82 -16.57
C THR A 34 4.60 -10.05 -16.85
N ARG A 35 5.62 -10.25 -16.01
CA ARG A 35 6.55 -11.39 -16.09
C ARG A 35 6.18 -12.51 -15.12
N PHE A 36 5.59 -12.18 -13.98
CA PHE A 36 5.13 -13.16 -13.01
C PHE A 36 4.00 -13.99 -13.62
N LYS A 37 4.18 -15.31 -13.58
CA LYS A 37 3.12 -16.28 -13.92
C LYS A 37 3.06 -17.32 -12.79
N PRO A 38 1.86 -17.65 -12.27
CA PRO A 38 1.71 -18.72 -11.29
C PRO A 38 2.34 -20.03 -11.81
N ARG A 39 3.17 -20.66 -10.99
CA ARG A 39 3.90 -21.88 -11.35
C ARG A 39 3.41 -23.05 -10.52
N PRO A 40 2.81 -24.09 -11.15
CA PRO A 40 2.32 -25.24 -10.41
C PRO A 40 3.41 -25.89 -9.54
N GLY A 41 3.05 -26.24 -8.31
CA GLY A 41 3.98 -26.81 -7.32
C GLY A 41 4.94 -25.81 -6.65
N LEU A 42 5.10 -24.59 -7.18
CA LEU A 42 5.96 -23.55 -6.61
C LEU A 42 5.15 -22.44 -5.94
N THR A 43 4.23 -21.81 -6.67
CA THR A 43 3.38 -20.73 -6.16
C THR A 43 2.46 -21.26 -5.06
N LEU A 44 2.22 -20.42 -4.03
CA LEU A 44 1.26 -20.73 -2.98
C LEU A 44 -0.16 -20.68 -3.56
N SER A 45 -0.75 -21.85 -3.80
CA SER A 45 -2.12 -21.98 -4.31
C SER A 45 -3.16 -21.91 -3.19
N PRO A 46 -4.45 -21.64 -3.51
CA PRO A 46 -5.53 -21.62 -2.52
C PRO A 46 -5.65 -22.92 -1.73
N LYS A 47 -5.54 -24.07 -2.41
CA LYS A 47 -5.52 -25.37 -1.75
C LYS A 47 -4.36 -25.51 -0.76
N ARG A 48 -3.16 -25.05 -1.13
CA ARG A 48 -1.99 -25.17 -0.25
C ARG A 48 -2.07 -24.19 0.92
N TRP A 49 -2.64 -23.00 0.71
CA TRP A 49 -2.88 -22.02 1.76
C TRP A 49 -3.76 -22.58 2.89
N LYS A 50 -4.85 -23.28 2.53
CA LYS A 50 -5.72 -23.96 3.51
C LYS A 50 -4.95 -24.99 4.35
N LEU A 51 -4.06 -25.76 3.72
CA LEU A 51 -3.25 -26.79 4.40
C LEU A 51 -2.14 -26.24 5.31
N LEU A 52 -1.86 -24.93 5.27
CA LEU A 52 -0.92 -24.30 6.19
C LEU A 52 -1.57 -23.91 7.52
N HIS A 53 -2.88 -24.07 7.65
CA HIS A 53 -3.60 -23.80 8.89
C HIS A 53 -3.93 -25.11 9.61
N ASN A 54 -3.80 -25.13 10.94
CA ASN A 54 -4.34 -26.21 11.76
C ASN A 54 -5.87 -26.07 11.94
N GLU A 55 -6.48 -26.96 12.71
CA GLU A 55 -7.94 -26.97 12.96
C GLU A 55 -8.45 -25.69 13.65
N GLU A 56 -7.62 -25.05 14.46
CA GLU A 56 -7.93 -23.78 15.15
C GLU A 56 -7.68 -22.56 14.25
N GLY A 57 -7.10 -22.76 13.08
CA GLY A 57 -6.68 -21.70 12.16
C GLY A 57 -5.35 -21.06 12.50
N VAL A 58 -4.49 -21.69 13.30
CA VAL A 58 -3.10 -21.24 13.52
C VAL A 58 -2.26 -21.54 12.28
N LEU A 59 -1.45 -20.57 11.85
CA LEU A 59 -0.70 -20.62 10.60
C LEU A 59 0.71 -21.21 10.80
N ASP A 60 1.07 -22.20 9.97
CA ASP A 60 2.46 -22.57 9.70
C ASP A 60 3.17 -21.46 8.91
N ILE A 61 3.67 -20.46 9.64
CA ILE A 61 4.34 -19.30 9.07
C ILE A 61 5.61 -19.67 8.31
N ALA A 62 6.36 -20.67 8.79
CA ALA A 62 7.58 -21.12 8.15
C ALA A 62 7.25 -21.79 6.80
N GLY A 63 6.20 -22.60 6.76
CA GLY A 63 5.65 -23.18 5.53
C GLY A 63 5.18 -22.12 4.54
N MET A 64 4.48 -21.08 5.01
CA MET A 64 4.06 -19.95 4.18
C MET A 64 5.27 -19.22 3.58
N ILE A 65 6.21 -18.78 4.41
CA ILE A 65 7.44 -18.08 4.01
C ILE A 65 8.20 -18.85 2.93
N LYS A 66 8.42 -20.15 3.14
CA LYS A 66 9.11 -21.03 2.19
C LYS A 66 8.40 -21.13 0.85
N ARG A 67 7.06 -21.08 0.83
CA ARG A 67 6.28 -21.16 -0.42
C ARG A 67 6.30 -19.84 -1.16
N VAL A 68 6.08 -18.73 -0.46
CA VAL A 68 6.10 -17.39 -1.05
C VAL A 68 7.47 -17.09 -1.66
N GLN A 69 8.58 -17.44 -0.98
CA GLN A 69 9.93 -17.30 -1.53
C GLN A 69 10.18 -18.08 -2.82
N ARG A 70 9.53 -19.25 -3.00
CA ARG A 70 9.76 -20.13 -4.14
C ARG A 70 8.95 -19.76 -5.38
N GLY A 71 7.76 -19.19 -5.20
CA GLY A 71 6.87 -18.96 -6.32
C GLY A 71 5.80 -17.89 -6.12
N GLY A 72 5.87 -17.09 -5.05
CA GLY A 72 4.92 -16.04 -4.77
C GLY A 72 3.55 -16.56 -4.35
N VAL A 73 2.58 -15.65 -4.34
CA VAL A 73 1.20 -15.91 -3.92
C VAL A 73 0.27 -15.89 -5.12
N HIS A 74 -0.62 -16.90 -5.18
CA HIS A 74 -1.68 -16.93 -6.19
C HIS A 74 -2.62 -15.71 -6.06
N PRO A 75 -3.02 -15.05 -7.17
CA PRO A 75 -3.80 -13.80 -7.13
C PRO A 75 -5.03 -13.83 -6.23
N THR A 76 -5.80 -14.92 -6.25
CA THR A 76 -7.08 -15.04 -5.53
C THR A 76 -6.96 -15.09 -4.00
N ILE A 77 -5.77 -15.35 -3.46
CA ILE A 77 -5.52 -15.40 -2.00
C ILE A 77 -4.57 -14.31 -1.54
N LYS A 78 -4.18 -13.36 -2.41
CA LYS A 78 -3.23 -12.30 -2.04
C LYS A 78 -3.72 -11.49 -0.84
N GLY A 79 -5.00 -11.11 -0.81
CA GLY A 79 -5.58 -10.36 0.31
C GLY A 79 -5.36 -11.05 1.65
N GLU A 80 -5.75 -12.33 1.76
CA GLU A 80 -5.59 -13.11 3.00
C GLU A 80 -4.13 -13.28 3.41
N VAL A 81 -3.26 -13.61 2.46
CA VAL A 81 -1.83 -13.86 2.74
C VAL A 81 -1.11 -12.56 3.13
N TRP A 82 -1.48 -11.43 2.51
CA TRP A 82 -0.86 -10.14 2.79
C TRP A 82 -1.16 -9.63 4.20
N GLU A 83 -2.31 -9.95 4.79
CA GLU A 83 -2.58 -9.63 6.20
C GLU A 83 -1.54 -10.29 7.15
N PHE A 84 -1.01 -11.46 6.81
CA PHE A 84 0.11 -12.08 7.57
C PHE A 84 1.48 -11.51 7.17
N LEU A 85 1.74 -11.30 5.87
CA LEU A 85 3.03 -10.75 5.40
C LEU A 85 3.29 -9.33 5.95
N LEU A 86 2.26 -8.51 6.04
CA LEU A 86 2.32 -7.16 6.60
C LEU A 86 2.28 -7.15 8.13
N GLY A 87 2.01 -8.29 8.77
CA GLY A 87 1.99 -8.43 10.23
C GLY A 87 0.72 -7.83 10.85
N CYS A 88 -0.40 -7.83 10.12
CA CYS A 88 -1.70 -7.48 10.67
C CYS A 88 -2.26 -8.59 11.56
N TYR A 89 -1.87 -9.84 11.30
CA TYR A 89 -2.18 -10.99 12.15
C TYR A 89 -0.92 -11.64 12.71
N ASP A 90 -1.00 -12.03 13.98
CA ASP A 90 -0.04 -12.95 14.58
C ASP A 90 -0.24 -14.34 13.95
N PRO A 91 0.79 -15.00 13.41
CA PRO A 91 0.65 -16.35 12.88
C PRO A 91 0.19 -17.39 13.92
N LYS A 92 0.40 -17.12 15.21
CA LYS A 92 -0.05 -17.96 16.33
C LYS A 92 -1.51 -17.73 16.71
N SER A 93 -2.18 -16.73 16.13
CA SER A 93 -3.59 -16.46 16.40
C SER A 93 -4.51 -17.55 15.82
N THR A 94 -5.64 -17.79 16.46
CA THR A 94 -6.72 -18.64 15.92
C THR A 94 -7.61 -17.86 14.95
N THR A 95 -8.43 -18.56 14.16
CA THR A 95 -9.43 -17.90 13.29
C THR A 95 -10.37 -17.00 14.07
N GLU A 96 -10.82 -17.44 15.26
CA GLU A 96 -11.72 -16.66 16.10
C GLU A 96 -11.06 -15.37 16.62
N GLN A 97 -9.82 -15.46 17.10
CA GLN A 97 -9.06 -14.29 17.53
C GLN A 97 -8.87 -13.28 16.38
N ARG A 98 -8.59 -13.76 15.17
CA ARG A 98 -8.48 -12.88 13.98
C ARG A 98 -9.81 -12.24 13.62
N ASN A 99 -10.92 -12.97 13.71
CA ASN A 99 -12.25 -12.43 13.43
C ASN A 99 -12.60 -11.30 14.41
N GLN A 100 -12.34 -11.51 15.71
CA GLN A 100 -12.54 -10.50 16.75
C GLN A 100 -11.67 -9.26 16.49
N LEU A 101 -10.37 -9.47 16.21
CA LEU A 101 -9.46 -8.37 15.88
C LEU A 101 -9.90 -7.62 14.62
N ARG A 102 -10.38 -8.33 13.58
CA ARG A 102 -10.91 -7.71 12.36
C ARG A 102 -12.11 -6.83 12.67
N GLN A 103 -13.07 -7.31 13.46
CA GLN A 103 -14.23 -6.51 13.86
C GLN A 103 -13.83 -5.27 14.66
N GLN A 104 -12.92 -5.42 15.64
CA GLN A 104 -12.42 -4.30 16.43
C GLN A 104 -11.74 -3.24 15.55
N ARG A 105 -10.85 -3.66 14.65
CA ARG A 105 -10.16 -2.80 13.69
C ARG A 105 -11.11 -2.07 12.76
N ARG A 106 -12.17 -2.74 12.30
CA ARG A 106 -13.21 -2.11 11.46
C ARG A 106 -13.98 -1.03 12.21
N LEU A 107 -14.34 -1.28 13.47
CA LEU A 107 -15.00 -0.30 14.33
C LEU A 107 -14.08 0.90 14.62
N GLU A 108 -12.80 0.66 14.87
CA GLU A 108 -11.82 1.73 15.10
C GLU A 108 -11.61 2.59 13.86
N TYR A 109 -11.47 1.98 12.69
CA TYR A 109 -11.37 2.71 11.43
C TYR A 109 -12.62 3.58 11.18
N GLU A 110 -13.82 3.05 11.45
CA GLU A 110 -15.05 3.84 11.27
C GLU A 110 -15.10 5.06 12.20
N LYS A 111 -14.60 4.93 13.45
CA LYS A 111 -14.46 6.08 14.37
C LYS A 111 -13.50 7.13 13.82
N LEU A 112 -12.35 6.71 13.30
CA LEU A 112 -11.36 7.60 12.68
C LEU A 112 -11.95 8.30 11.44
N LYS A 113 -12.63 7.54 10.58
CA LYS A 113 -13.30 8.05 9.38
C LYS A 113 -14.42 9.04 9.73
N THR A 114 -15.21 8.75 10.77
CA THR A 114 -16.26 9.66 11.27
C THR A 114 -15.65 10.97 11.77
N LYS A 115 -14.57 10.92 12.55
CA LYS A 115 -13.86 12.13 12.99
C LYS A 115 -13.33 12.95 11.81
N CYS A 116 -12.80 12.30 10.78
CA CYS A 116 -12.37 12.99 9.56
C CYS A 116 -13.57 13.61 8.82
N ARG A 117 -14.71 12.92 8.77
CA ARG A 117 -15.95 13.40 8.15
C ARG A 117 -16.55 14.62 8.86
N GLU A 118 -16.45 14.68 10.19
CA GLU A 118 -16.86 15.85 10.98
C GLU A 118 -16.03 17.09 10.64
N MET A 119 -14.75 16.91 10.31
CA MET A 119 -13.86 17.99 9.91
C MET A 119 -14.04 18.37 8.43
N ASP A 120 -14.23 17.39 7.55
CA ASP A 120 -14.54 17.56 6.12
C ASP A 120 -15.55 16.51 5.64
N THR A 121 -16.74 16.97 5.27
CA THR A 121 -17.87 16.10 4.91
C THR A 121 -17.64 15.26 3.65
N THR A 122 -16.59 15.55 2.88
CA THR A 122 -16.24 14.77 1.70
C THR A 122 -15.70 13.39 2.06
N VAL A 123 -15.11 13.22 3.25
CA VAL A 123 -14.59 11.91 3.72
C VAL A 123 -15.72 10.89 3.89
N GLY A 124 -15.68 9.82 3.11
CA GLY A 124 -16.73 8.81 3.04
C GLY A 124 -17.95 9.18 2.21
N SER A 125 -17.92 10.29 1.46
CA SER A 125 -19.03 10.70 0.59
C SER A 125 -19.04 10.00 -0.77
N GLY A 126 -17.97 9.28 -1.12
CA GLY A 126 -17.78 8.74 -2.47
C GLY A 126 -17.23 9.75 -3.48
N ARG A 127 -16.83 10.95 -3.04
CA ARG A 127 -16.21 11.99 -3.87
C ARG A 127 -14.72 12.14 -3.55
N VAL A 128 -13.98 12.69 -4.50
CA VAL A 128 -12.54 13.01 -4.39
C VAL A 128 -12.35 14.51 -4.55
N ILE A 129 -11.61 15.15 -3.64
CA ILE A 129 -11.28 16.58 -3.70
C ILE A 129 -10.02 16.77 -4.54
N THR A 130 -10.07 17.60 -5.59
CA THR A 130 -8.89 17.98 -6.39
C THR A 130 -8.54 19.46 -6.33
N MET A 131 -9.39 20.28 -5.69
CA MET A 131 -9.18 21.71 -5.51
C MET A 131 -8.97 22.02 -4.02
N PRO A 132 -8.13 23.00 -3.66
CA PRO A 132 -7.98 23.43 -2.28
C PRO A 132 -9.34 23.86 -1.69
N VAL A 133 -9.67 23.33 -0.50
CA VAL A 133 -10.94 23.64 0.20
C VAL A 133 -10.82 24.79 1.20
N ILE A 134 -9.59 25.10 1.62
CA ILE A 134 -9.29 26.18 2.58
C ILE A 134 -7.99 26.88 2.19
N THR A 135 -7.83 28.13 2.64
CA THR A 135 -6.57 28.89 2.58
C THR A 135 -5.62 28.47 3.71
N GLU A 136 -4.36 28.93 3.65
CA GLU A 136 -3.36 28.70 4.71
C GLU A 136 -3.80 29.29 6.07
N ASP A 137 -4.59 30.36 6.05
CA ASP A 137 -5.18 31.00 7.24
C ASP A 137 -6.44 30.28 7.75
N GLY A 138 -6.84 29.17 7.13
CA GLY A 138 -8.00 28.37 7.51
C GLY A 138 -9.35 28.93 7.05
N GLN A 139 -9.37 29.88 6.11
CA GLN A 139 -10.61 30.41 5.55
C GLN A 139 -11.13 29.46 4.45
N PRO A 140 -12.44 29.17 4.40
CA PRO A 140 -13.03 28.37 3.32
C PRO A 140 -12.80 29.02 1.94
N ILE A 141 -12.52 28.19 0.93
CA ILE A 141 -12.47 28.63 -0.47
C ILE A 141 -13.80 28.24 -1.12
N GLU A 142 -14.55 29.22 -1.61
CA GLU A 142 -15.80 28.97 -2.34
C GLU A 142 -15.50 28.36 -3.71
N ASP A 143 -16.13 27.22 -4.01
CA ASP A 143 -16.13 26.65 -5.35
C ASP A 143 -17.16 27.43 -6.21
N PRO A 144 -16.73 28.12 -7.29
CA PRO A 144 -17.63 28.90 -8.14
C PRO A 144 -18.72 28.05 -8.84
N ASN A 145 -18.62 26.72 -8.82
CA ASN A 145 -19.63 25.79 -9.37
C ASN A 145 -20.52 25.13 -8.30
N SER A 146 -20.38 25.45 -7.01
CA SER A 146 -21.22 24.87 -5.96
C SER A 146 -22.60 25.53 -5.94
N VAL A 147 -23.60 24.84 -6.48
CA VAL A 147 -25.01 25.24 -6.35
C VAL A 147 -25.43 25.04 -4.89
N GLY A 148 -25.48 26.15 -4.15
CA GLY A 148 -26.32 26.33 -2.96
C GLY A 148 -26.20 25.27 -1.87
N SER A 149 -25.19 25.40 -1.02
CA SER A 149 -25.36 25.07 0.40
C SER A 149 -24.83 26.25 1.20
N GLU A 150 -25.76 27.03 1.77
CA GLU A 150 -25.47 28.04 2.78
C GLU A 150 -24.75 27.35 3.95
N GLN A 151 -23.42 27.44 4.01
CA GLN A 151 -22.70 27.11 5.23
C GLN A 151 -22.83 28.30 6.17
N GLN A 152 -23.69 28.15 7.17
CA GLN A 152 -23.75 29.04 8.34
C GLN A 152 -22.36 29.15 8.97
N THR A 153 -21.76 30.31 8.80
CA THR A 153 -20.52 30.73 9.45
C THR A 153 -20.81 31.10 10.91
N SER A 154 -20.84 30.09 11.78
CA SER A 154 -20.86 30.29 13.25
C SER A 154 -19.96 29.28 14.00
N GLY A 155 -18.83 28.91 13.40
CA GLY A 155 -17.87 27.98 13.99
C GLY A 155 -16.72 28.67 14.72
N ALA A 156 -16.34 28.13 15.88
CA ALA A 156 -15.09 28.46 16.55
C ALA A 156 -13.87 28.31 15.59
N PRO A 157 -12.75 29.02 15.83
CA PRO A 157 -11.58 28.92 14.96
C PRO A 157 -11.13 27.47 14.78
N LEU A 158 -10.87 27.04 13.54
CA LEU A 158 -10.31 25.73 13.25
C LEU A 158 -8.95 25.59 13.94
N SER A 159 -8.65 24.40 14.47
CA SER A 159 -7.33 24.15 15.04
C SER A 159 -6.28 24.07 13.93
N LYS A 160 -5.02 24.41 14.26
CA LYS A 160 -3.89 24.34 13.31
C LYS A 160 -3.74 22.95 12.67
N GLU A 161 -4.00 21.89 13.43
CA GLU A 161 -3.94 20.52 12.93
C GLU A 161 -4.98 20.25 11.85
N VAL A 162 -6.22 20.73 12.04
CA VAL A 162 -7.31 20.56 11.06
C VAL A 162 -7.03 21.34 9.79
N ILE A 163 -6.51 22.57 9.92
CA ILE A 163 -6.08 23.38 8.78
C ILE A 163 -5.00 22.63 7.99
N GLN A 164 -3.93 22.20 8.67
CA GLN A 164 -2.83 21.50 8.00
C GLN A 164 -3.29 20.22 7.29
N TRP A 165 -4.16 19.44 7.92
CA TRP A 165 -4.71 18.23 7.31
C TRP A 165 -5.58 18.55 6.08
N LYS A 166 -6.50 19.53 6.19
CA LYS A 166 -7.35 19.97 5.07
C LYS A 166 -6.55 20.48 3.87
N LEU A 167 -5.44 21.18 4.12
CA LEU A 167 -4.53 21.61 3.06
C LEU A 167 -3.95 20.44 2.26
N THR A 168 -3.84 19.23 2.82
CA THR A 168 -3.35 18.05 2.09
C THR A 168 -4.38 17.36 1.21
N LEU A 169 -5.68 17.52 1.48
CA LEU A 169 -6.75 16.71 0.86
C LEU A 169 -6.80 16.83 -0.66
N HIS A 170 -6.59 18.04 -1.20
CA HIS A 170 -6.58 18.27 -2.63
C HIS A 170 -5.39 17.58 -3.31
N GLN A 171 -4.22 17.59 -2.67
CA GLN A 171 -3.03 16.89 -3.18
C GLN A 171 -3.24 15.38 -3.19
N ILE A 172 -3.90 14.82 -2.17
CA ILE A 172 -4.31 13.40 -2.16
C ILE A 172 -5.20 13.10 -3.36
N GLY A 173 -6.20 13.94 -3.66
CA GLY A 173 -7.09 13.67 -4.79
C GLY A 173 -6.43 13.83 -6.16
N LEU A 174 -5.53 14.80 -6.32
CA LEU A 174 -4.70 14.89 -7.53
C LEU A 174 -3.87 13.62 -7.74
N ASP A 175 -3.34 13.06 -6.64
CA ASP A 175 -2.52 11.85 -6.63
C ASP A 175 -3.32 10.58 -6.90
N VAL A 176 -4.46 10.42 -6.22
CA VAL A 176 -5.41 9.33 -6.45
C VAL A 176 -5.83 9.32 -7.92
N ASN A 177 -6.18 10.48 -8.47
CA ASN A 177 -6.59 10.56 -9.86
C ASN A 177 -5.49 10.17 -10.84
N ARG A 178 -4.19 10.25 -10.49
CA ARG A 178 -3.04 9.83 -11.33
C ARG A 178 -2.49 8.45 -10.99
N THR A 179 -3.03 7.79 -9.97
CA THR A 179 -2.55 6.48 -9.52
C THR A 179 -3.12 5.39 -10.41
N ASP A 180 -2.24 4.54 -10.95
CA ASP A 180 -2.59 3.31 -11.66
C ASP A 180 -3.73 3.41 -12.69
N ARG A 181 -3.81 4.54 -13.40
CA ARG A 181 -4.82 4.86 -14.44
C ARG A 181 -4.95 3.82 -15.54
N VAL A 182 -3.96 2.94 -15.71
CA VAL A 182 -3.97 1.85 -16.69
C VAL A 182 -4.83 0.67 -16.24
N LEU A 183 -5.11 0.54 -14.94
CA LEU A 183 -5.93 -0.54 -14.39
C LEU A 183 -7.41 -0.19 -14.51
N VAL A 184 -8.21 -1.12 -15.03
CA VAL A 184 -9.68 -0.99 -15.12
C VAL A 184 -10.31 -0.76 -13.74
N TYR A 185 -9.68 -1.26 -12.67
CA TYR A 185 -10.14 -1.06 -11.29
C TYR A 185 -10.40 0.42 -10.96
N TYR A 186 -9.57 1.34 -11.44
CA TYR A 186 -9.70 2.78 -11.14
C TYR A 186 -10.58 3.55 -12.12
N GLU A 187 -11.23 2.89 -13.08
CA GLU A 187 -12.34 3.51 -13.84
C GLU A 187 -13.57 3.74 -12.95
N SER A 188 -13.69 2.98 -11.87
CA SER A 188 -14.75 3.14 -10.87
C SER A 188 -14.47 4.31 -9.93
N GLN A 189 -15.38 5.28 -9.90
CA GLN A 189 -15.33 6.39 -8.95
C GLN A 189 -15.38 5.93 -7.49
N ALA A 190 -16.10 4.84 -7.20
CA ALA A 190 -16.13 4.27 -5.85
C ALA A 190 -14.74 3.76 -5.41
N ASN A 191 -13.95 3.22 -6.33
CA ASN A 191 -12.61 2.73 -6.05
C ASN A 191 -11.58 3.87 -5.88
N LEU A 192 -11.73 4.95 -6.65
CA LEU A 192 -10.95 6.18 -6.46
C LEU A 192 -11.28 6.82 -5.10
N ALA A 193 -12.57 6.97 -4.78
CA ALA A 193 -13.01 7.53 -3.51
C ALA A 193 -12.55 6.69 -2.31
N ARG A 194 -12.58 5.36 -2.42
CA ARG A 194 -12.03 4.45 -1.42
C ARG A 194 -10.54 4.68 -1.18
N LEU A 195 -9.74 4.78 -2.25
CA LEU A 195 -8.30 5.05 -2.13
C LEU A 195 -8.06 6.41 -1.46
N TRP A 196 -8.84 7.43 -1.84
CA TRP A 196 -8.78 8.77 -1.27
C TRP A 196 -9.17 8.79 0.21
N ASP A 197 -10.21 8.06 0.62
CA ASP A 197 -10.64 7.95 2.01
C ASP A 197 -9.56 7.29 2.88
N ILE A 198 -8.94 6.19 2.42
CA ILE A 198 -7.86 5.52 3.15
C ILE A 198 -6.69 6.48 3.40
N LEU A 199 -6.26 7.19 2.36
CA LEU A 199 -5.14 8.13 2.45
C LEU A 199 -5.47 9.35 3.30
N SER A 200 -6.70 9.89 3.20
CA SER A 200 -7.16 11.02 4.00
C SER A 200 -7.25 10.68 5.49
N VAL A 201 -7.75 9.48 5.82
CA VAL A 201 -7.76 9.01 7.22
C VAL A 201 -6.34 8.76 7.71
N TYR A 202 -5.46 8.17 6.89
CA TYR A 202 -4.07 7.93 7.28
C TYR A 202 -3.32 9.24 7.58
N SER A 203 -3.47 10.26 6.74
CA SER A 203 -2.78 11.55 6.93
C SER A 203 -3.22 12.28 8.19
N TRP A 204 -4.41 11.98 8.73
CA TRP A 204 -4.86 12.45 10.03
C TRP A 204 -4.28 11.65 11.21
N VAL A 205 -4.05 10.35 11.01
CA VAL A 205 -3.53 9.44 12.05
C VAL A 205 -2.03 9.66 12.29
N ASP A 206 -1.22 9.70 11.23
CA ASP A 206 0.23 9.96 11.32
C ASP A 206 0.53 11.42 10.96
N LYS A 207 0.18 12.35 11.84
CA LYS A 207 0.27 13.80 11.59
C LYS A 207 1.70 14.30 11.30
N ASP A 208 2.72 13.61 11.83
CA ASP A 208 4.12 13.99 11.60
C ASP A 208 4.52 13.80 10.13
N ILE A 209 3.99 12.77 9.48
CA ILE A 209 4.22 12.50 8.05
C ILE A 209 3.13 13.15 7.20
N GLY A 210 1.89 13.12 7.68
CA GLY A 210 0.71 13.54 6.96
C GLY A 210 0.55 12.74 5.66
N TYR A 211 0.43 13.47 4.55
CA TYR A 211 0.46 12.88 3.22
C TYR A 211 1.67 13.39 2.43
N CYS A 212 2.41 12.46 1.85
CA CYS A 212 3.51 12.73 0.93
C CYS A 212 3.22 12.09 -0.43
N GLN A 213 3.61 12.79 -1.50
CA GLN A 213 3.51 12.25 -2.86
C GLN A 213 4.19 10.88 -2.97
N GLY A 214 3.48 9.92 -3.57
CA GLY A 214 3.92 8.52 -3.70
C GLY A 214 3.24 7.57 -2.71
N MET A 215 2.61 8.08 -1.64
CA MET A 215 1.83 7.22 -0.74
C MET A 215 0.61 6.58 -1.43
N SER A 216 0.00 7.24 -2.42
CA SER A 216 -1.07 6.66 -3.22
C SER A 216 -0.60 5.42 -4.02
N ASP A 217 0.63 5.44 -4.54
CA ASP A 217 1.25 4.32 -5.25
C ASP A 217 1.48 3.13 -4.31
N LEU A 218 1.78 3.40 -3.04
CA LEU A 218 1.93 2.37 -2.01
C LEU A 218 0.57 1.78 -1.58
N CYS A 219 -0.45 2.62 -1.47
CA CYS A 219 -1.78 2.21 -1.02
C CYS A 219 -2.57 1.48 -2.10
N SER A 220 -2.35 1.78 -3.39
CA SER A 220 -3.12 1.21 -4.51
C SER A 220 -3.17 -0.33 -4.50
N PRO A 221 -2.03 -1.06 -4.45
CA PRO A 221 -2.06 -2.53 -4.41
C PRO A 221 -2.85 -3.09 -3.22
N ILE A 222 -2.73 -2.46 -2.05
CA ILE A 222 -3.42 -2.87 -0.82
C ILE A 222 -4.93 -2.64 -0.94
N SER A 223 -5.34 -1.49 -1.47
CA SER A 223 -6.76 -1.18 -1.71
C SER A 223 -7.42 -2.14 -2.69
N ILE A 224 -6.67 -2.62 -3.70
CA ILE A 224 -7.17 -3.54 -4.72
C ILE A 224 -7.34 -4.96 -4.16
N ILE A 225 -6.37 -5.47 -3.41
CA ILE A 225 -6.38 -6.88 -2.97
C ILE A 225 -7.23 -7.14 -1.72
N LEU A 226 -7.57 -6.10 -0.94
CA LEU A 226 -8.40 -6.22 0.25
C LEU A 226 -9.78 -5.65 -0.01
N GLU A 227 -10.81 -6.46 0.18
CA GLU A 227 -12.20 -6.09 -0.15
C GLU A 227 -12.77 -5.03 0.78
N HIS A 228 -12.44 -5.06 2.08
CA HIS A 228 -12.97 -4.12 3.06
C HIS A 228 -12.01 -2.95 3.31
N GLU A 229 -12.52 -1.72 3.25
CA GLU A 229 -11.71 -0.50 3.30
C GLU A 229 -10.89 -0.38 4.58
N ALA A 230 -11.49 -0.66 5.74
CA ALA A 230 -10.75 -0.70 7.01
C ALA A 230 -9.60 -1.71 7.02
N ASP A 231 -9.79 -2.90 6.43
CA ASP A 231 -8.75 -3.92 6.40
C ASP A 231 -7.58 -3.44 5.52
N ALA A 232 -7.90 -2.77 4.40
CA ALA A 232 -6.93 -2.10 3.55
C ALA A 232 -6.19 -0.96 4.28
N PHE A 233 -6.90 -0.13 5.03
CA PHE A 233 -6.31 0.92 5.86
C PHE A 233 -5.28 0.34 6.85
N TRP A 234 -5.64 -0.70 7.60
CA TRP A 234 -4.72 -1.28 8.59
C TRP A 234 -3.53 -1.99 7.95
N CYS A 235 -3.70 -2.58 6.76
CA CYS A 235 -2.57 -3.13 6.01
C CYS A 235 -1.65 -2.02 5.47
N PHE A 236 -2.23 -0.93 4.97
CA PHE A 236 -1.49 0.24 4.51
C PHE A 236 -0.73 0.91 5.65
N GLU A 237 -1.36 1.06 6.81
CA GLU A 237 -0.73 1.58 8.03
C GLU A 237 0.50 0.74 8.43
N ARG A 238 0.38 -0.59 8.40
CA ARG A 238 1.51 -1.51 8.68
C ARG A 238 2.62 -1.43 7.64
N LEU A 239 2.27 -1.25 6.36
CA LEU A 239 3.26 -0.98 5.31
C LEU A 239 3.98 0.34 5.61
N MET A 240 3.24 1.41 5.89
CA MET A 240 3.78 2.73 6.16
C MET A 240 4.71 2.72 7.37
N ARG A 241 4.43 1.98 8.45
CA ARG A 241 5.40 1.83 9.57
C ARG A 241 6.78 1.36 9.12
N ARG A 242 6.86 0.50 8.09
CA ARG A 242 8.14 -0.05 7.57
C ARG A 242 8.86 0.95 6.68
N VAL A 243 8.12 1.74 5.91
CA VAL A 243 8.68 2.70 4.94
C VAL A 243 8.60 4.15 5.41
N ARG A 244 8.14 4.40 6.64
CA ARG A 244 7.90 5.74 7.20
C ARG A 244 9.14 6.63 7.05
N GLY A 245 10.31 6.05 7.29
CA GLY A 245 11.60 6.72 7.14
C GLY A 245 11.84 7.31 5.75
N ASN A 246 11.26 6.74 4.69
CA ASN A 246 11.38 7.25 3.32
C ASN A 246 10.68 8.60 3.12
N PHE A 247 9.65 8.87 3.91
CA PHE A 247 8.78 10.04 3.78
C PHE A 247 9.10 11.16 4.78
N ILE A 248 10.08 10.93 5.67
CA ILE A 248 10.59 11.99 6.54
C ILE A 248 11.36 12.98 5.67
N SER A 249 10.88 14.23 5.66
CA SER A 249 11.57 15.35 5.04
C SER A 249 11.89 16.38 6.12
N THR A 250 13.18 16.53 6.42
CA THR A 250 13.67 17.62 7.29
C THR A 250 14.49 18.60 6.47
N SER A 251 14.76 19.78 7.02
CA SER A 251 15.63 20.79 6.39
C SER A 251 17.05 20.28 6.07
N THR A 252 17.48 19.16 6.65
CA THR A 252 18.84 18.62 6.56
C THR A 252 18.93 17.20 6.02
N SER A 253 17.81 16.49 5.85
CA SER A 253 17.82 15.12 5.33
C SER A 253 16.53 14.75 4.61
N ILE A 254 16.68 14.05 3.48
CA ILE A 254 15.59 13.39 2.76
C ILE A 254 15.60 11.90 3.15
N GLY A 255 14.44 11.35 3.48
CA GLY A 255 14.27 10.01 4.05
C GLY A 255 15.01 8.87 3.34
N VAL A 256 15.03 8.87 2.00
CA VAL A 256 15.70 7.82 1.21
C VAL A 256 17.20 8.02 1.02
N ARG A 257 17.78 9.15 1.48
CA ARG A 257 19.20 9.47 1.26
C ARG A 257 20.14 8.39 1.80
N ALA A 258 19.86 7.87 3.00
CA ALA A 258 20.66 6.79 3.59
C ALA A 258 20.65 5.51 2.73
N GLN A 259 19.53 5.19 2.09
CA GLN A 259 19.42 4.04 1.19
C GLN A 259 20.19 4.27 -0.11
N LEU A 260 20.17 5.49 -0.65
CA LEU A 260 20.98 5.86 -1.81
C LEU A 260 22.47 5.79 -1.52
N THR A 261 22.91 6.25 -0.36
CA THR A 261 24.31 6.09 0.09
C THR A 261 24.70 4.62 0.22
N THR A 262 23.80 3.79 0.76
CA THR A 262 24.00 2.35 0.85
C THR A 262 24.10 1.71 -0.53
N LEU A 263 23.22 2.09 -1.47
CA LEU A 263 23.25 1.63 -2.86
C LEU A 263 24.58 2.01 -3.53
N SER A 264 25.03 3.25 -3.38
CA SER A 264 26.31 3.71 -3.90
C SER A 264 27.48 2.87 -3.36
N THR A 265 27.48 2.58 -2.05
CA THR A 265 28.48 1.73 -1.41
C THR A 265 28.47 0.29 -1.94
N ILE A 266 27.28 -0.29 -2.11
CA ILE A 266 27.12 -1.65 -2.69
C ILE A 266 27.65 -1.66 -4.12
N MET A 267 27.28 -0.68 -4.95
CA MET A 267 27.73 -0.60 -6.33
C MET A 267 29.25 -0.42 -6.45
N LYS A 268 29.86 0.41 -5.59
CA LYS A 268 31.32 0.54 -5.47
C LYS A 268 32.00 -0.82 -5.24
N SER A 269 31.37 -1.72 -4.50
CA SER A 269 31.93 -3.04 -4.20
C SER A 269 31.59 -4.11 -5.24
N VAL A 270 30.38 -4.09 -5.80
CA VAL A 270 29.86 -5.15 -6.68
C VAL A 270 30.28 -4.92 -8.13
N ASP A 271 30.21 -3.67 -8.60
CA ASP A 271 30.64 -3.27 -9.95
C ASP A 271 31.32 -1.89 -9.91
N PRO A 272 32.61 -1.85 -9.51
CA PRO A 272 33.36 -0.60 -9.39
C PRO A 272 33.42 0.20 -10.69
N LYS A 273 33.46 -0.49 -11.85
CA LYS A 273 33.55 0.14 -13.17
C LYS A 273 32.27 0.89 -13.52
N LEU A 274 31.12 0.27 -13.27
CA LEU A 274 29.84 0.93 -13.45
C LEU A 274 29.69 2.12 -12.49
N HIS A 275 30.12 1.95 -11.24
CA HIS A 275 30.08 3.04 -10.27
C HIS A 275 30.92 4.24 -10.72
N GLU A 276 32.18 4.03 -11.11
CA GLU A 276 33.07 5.08 -11.61
C GLU A 276 32.49 5.77 -12.86
N HIS A 277 31.90 5.00 -13.77
CA HIS A 277 31.20 5.57 -14.93
C HIS A 277 30.04 6.49 -14.53
N LEU A 278 29.24 6.09 -13.53
CA LEU A 278 28.16 6.92 -13.00
C LEU A 278 28.70 8.16 -12.29
N GLU A 279 29.76 8.06 -11.49
CA GLU A 279 30.43 9.21 -10.88
C GLU A 279 30.91 10.21 -11.94
N ASN A 280 31.51 9.74 -13.04
CA ASN A 280 31.96 10.59 -14.15
C ASN A 280 30.82 11.30 -14.91
N LEU A 281 29.57 10.85 -14.74
CA LEU A 281 28.37 11.47 -15.30
C LEU A 281 27.62 12.32 -14.26
N ASP A 282 28.24 12.66 -13.14
CA ASP A 282 27.63 13.33 -11.98
C ASP A 282 26.46 12.53 -11.35
N GLY A 283 26.40 11.22 -11.61
CA GLY A 283 25.37 10.28 -11.14
C GLY A 283 25.76 9.46 -9.92
N GLY A 284 26.89 9.75 -9.26
CA GLY A 284 27.46 8.97 -8.16
C GLY A 284 26.61 8.92 -6.87
N GLU A 285 25.66 9.84 -6.74
CA GLU A 285 24.67 9.86 -5.65
C GLU A 285 23.40 9.03 -5.93
N TYR A 286 23.28 8.45 -7.13
CA TYR A 286 22.17 7.57 -7.53
C TYR A 286 20.78 8.20 -7.41
N LEU A 287 20.67 9.53 -7.55
CA LEU A 287 19.39 10.25 -7.43
C LEU A 287 18.31 9.74 -8.40
N PHE A 288 18.68 9.13 -9.53
CA PHE A 288 17.74 8.47 -10.44
C PHE A 288 16.97 7.30 -9.79
N ALA A 289 17.54 6.67 -8.74
CA ALA A 289 16.90 5.60 -7.97
C ALA A 289 15.98 6.12 -6.85
N PHE A 290 15.89 7.44 -6.66
CA PHE A 290 15.08 8.05 -5.60
C PHE A 290 13.62 7.58 -5.64
N ARG A 291 12.97 7.71 -6.80
CA ARG A 291 11.58 7.28 -6.99
C ARG A 291 11.44 5.78 -6.76
N MET A 292 12.41 5.01 -7.26
CA MET A 292 12.42 3.55 -7.14
C MET A 292 12.39 3.13 -5.66
N LEU A 293 13.22 3.74 -4.82
CA LEU A 293 13.28 3.41 -3.39
C LEU A 293 12.09 3.99 -2.61
N MET A 294 11.66 5.21 -2.94
CA MET A 294 10.57 5.90 -2.25
C MET A 294 9.25 5.11 -2.33
N VAL A 295 8.90 4.59 -3.51
CA VAL A 295 7.64 3.84 -3.73
C VAL A 295 7.87 2.35 -3.99
N LEU A 296 8.94 1.78 -3.45
CA LEU A 296 9.25 0.33 -3.51
C LEU A 296 9.14 -0.26 -4.92
N PHE A 297 9.72 0.44 -5.91
CA PHE A 297 9.75 0.09 -7.33
C PHE A 297 8.38 0.01 -8.02
N ARG A 298 7.30 0.47 -7.39
CA ARG A 298 5.95 0.42 -7.98
C ARG A 298 5.89 1.02 -9.39
N ARG A 299 6.66 2.08 -9.65
CA ARG A 299 6.66 2.76 -10.96
C ARG A 299 7.53 2.10 -12.02
N GLU A 300 8.30 1.07 -11.67
CA GLU A 300 9.28 0.42 -12.56
C GLU A 300 8.81 -0.94 -13.08
N PHE A 301 7.78 -1.51 -12.46
CA PHE A 301 7.25 -2.85 -12.80
C PHE A 301 5.75 -2.81 -13.11
N SER A 302 5.25 -3.89 -13.73
CA SER A 302 3.80 -4.08 -13.85
C SER A 302 3.16 -4.18 -12.46
N PHE A 303 1.84 -3.99 -12.39
CA PHE A 303 1.11 -4.10 -11.12
C PHE A 303 1.33 -5.48 -10.47
N VAL A 304 1.24 -6.54 -11.28
CA VAL A 304 1.43 -7.93 -10.82
C VAL A 304 2.86 -8.19 -10.38
N ASP A 305 3.84 -7.74 -11.16
CA ASP A 305 5.26 -7.92 -10.82
C ASP A 305 5.65 -7.15 -9.54
N THR A 306 5.05 -5.97 -9.33
CA THR A 306 5.21 -5.21 -8.08
C THR A 306 4.69 -6.00 -6.88
N MET A 307 3.48 -6.57 -6.97
CA MET A 307 2.94 -7.39 -5.88
C MET A 307 3.83 -8.59 -5.57
N TYR A 308 4.35 -9.25 -6.60
CA TYR A 308 5.29 -10.36 -6.41
C TYR A 308 6.60 -9.92 -5.74
N LEU A 309 7.17 -8.79 -6.17
CA LEU A 309 8.37 -8.22 -5.54
C LEU A 309 8.12 -7.91 -4.05
N TRP A 310 6.99 -7.29 -3.72
CA TRP A 310 6.66 -6.94 -2.35
C TRP A 310 6.43 -8.18 -1.49
N GLU A 311 5.83 -9.25 -2.02
CA GLU A 311 5.72 -10.53 -1.32
C GLU A 311 7.09 -11.04 -0.88
N LEU A 312 8.08 -11.02 -1.78
CA LEU A 312 9.44 -11.45 -1.47
C LEU A 312 10.13 -10.53 -0.45
N GLN A 313 9.98 -9.21 -0.58
CA GLN A 313 10.54 -8.23 0.36
C GLN A 313 9.94 -8.40 1.76
N ASN A 314 8.62 -8.60 1.86
CA ASN A 314 7.95 -8.82 3.14
C ASN A 314 8.41 -10.12 3.80
N VAL A 315 8.61 -11.19 3.03
CA VAL A 315 9.19 -12.43 3.57
C VAL A 315 10.62 -12.21 4.06
N ALA A 316 11.46 -11.49 3.31
CA ALA A 316 12.81 -11.16 3.76
C ALA A 316 12.79 -10.41 5.10
N ALA A 317 11.86 -9.47 5.28
CA ALA A 317 11.68 -8.77 6.54
C ALA A 317 11.29 -9.72 7.70
N HIS A 318 10.42 -10.70 7.46
CA HIS A 318 10.09 -11.74 8.45
C HIS A 318 11.30 -12.58 8.86
N VAL A 319 12.15 -12.96 7.89
CA VAL A 319 13.35 -13.77 8.16
C VAL A 319 14.43 -12.99 8.91
N VAL A 320 14.64 -11.72 8.55
CA VAL A 320 15.70 -10.88 9.13
C VAL A 320 15.32 -10.33 10.50
N TYR A 321 14.09 -9.84 10.64
CA TYR A 321 13.69 -9.08 11.84
C TYR A 321 12.81 -9.85 12.80
N GLY A 322 12.33 -11.05 12.42
CA GLY A 322 11.40 -11.84 13.23
C GLY A 322 10.22 -10.99 13.66
N VAL A 323 9.33 -10.62 12.72
CA VAL A 323 8.23 -9.68 13.00
C VAL A 323 7.32 -10.29 14.07
N GLN A 324 7.57 -9.91 15.33
CA GLN A 324 6.65 -10.17 16.42
C GLN A 324 5.47 -9.23 16.25
N SER A 325 4.26 -9.80 16.18
CA SER A 325 3.02 -9.06 16.37
C SER A 325 2.96 -8.54 17.80
N LYS A 326 3.71 -7.48 18.11
CA LYS A 326 3.40 -6.66 19.28
C LYS A 326 2.15 -5.88 18.91
N SER A 327 1.03 -6.29 19.49
CA SER A 327 -0.17 -5.48 19.53
C SER A 327 0.19 -4.14 20.17
N LEU A 328 -0.07 -3.06 19.45
CA LEU A 328 0.04 -1.71 19.97
C LEU A 328 -1.28 -1.03 19.65
N PHE A 329 -2.30 -1.40 20.42
CA PHE A 329 -3.26 -0.41 20.89
C PHE A 329 -2.51 0.44 21.90
N ASN A 330 -1.81 1.46 21.41
CA ASN A 330 -1.33 2.60 22.17
C ASN A 330 -1.17 3.73 21.16
N VAL A 331 -2.31 4.17 20.62
CA VAL A 331 -2.45 5.52 20.08
C VAL A 331 -3.21 6.27 21.17
N GLY A 332 -2.47 7.02 21.99
CA GLY A 332 -3.03 7.87 23.03
C GLY A 332 -2.34 7.75 24.39
N GLU A 333 -1.21 8.42 24.55
CA GLU A 333 -1.11 9.51 25.55
C GLU A 333 -0.56 10.75 24.86
#